data_AF-A0A973A9P9-F1
#
_entry.id   AF-A0A973A9P9-F1
#
_cell.length_a   1.000
_cell.length_b   1.000
_cell.length_c   1.000
_cell.angle_alpha   90.00
_cell.angle_beta   90.00
_cell.angle_gamma   90.00
#
_symmetry.space_group_name_H-M   'P 1'
#
loop_
_entity.id
_entity.type
_entity.pdbx_description
1 polymer ?
#
loop_
_entity_poly.entity_id
_entity_poly.type
_entity_poly.pdbx_seq_one_letter_code
_entity_poly.pdbx_strand_id
1 'polypeptide(L)'
;TVVTYDDIETLDNNLPSVFVDMAGNRQVLTNIHEHFQDNLKYSCGVGITHWESRDGAALGTLPGPKPAMFFAPSQIQKRYKEWGPEKFQAELGTAWDSFLTVVDRWITIEERSGESGLLATYAEVLDGAAPNKAFVISLSIDSL
;
A
#
# COMPACT_ATOMS: atom_id res chain seq x y z
N THR A 1 -1.74 -14.90 -7.80
CA THR A 1 -3.15 -14.79 -8.22
C THR A 1 -3.65 -13.41 -7.84
N VAL A 2 -4.48 -12.80 -8.67
CA VAL A 2 -5.22 -11.58 -8.33
C VAL A 2 -6.69 -11.95 -8.28
N VAL A 3 -7.36 -11.59 -7.19
CA VAL A 3 -8.79 -11.86 -6.97
C VAL A 3 -9.46 -10.58 -6.51
N THR A 4 -10.78 -10.49 -6.72
CA THR A 4 -11.58 -9.39 -6.18
C THR A 4 -11.82 -9.60 -4.67
N TYR A 5 -12.35 -8.59 -4.00
CA TYR A 5 -12.74 -8.73 -2.60
C TYR A 5 -13.90 -9.71 -2.38
N ASP A 6 -14.75 -9.92 -3.39
CA ASP A 6 -15.86 -10.87 -3.32
C ASP A 6 -15.36 -12.33 -3.45
N ASP A 7 -14.17 -12.52 -4.01
CA ASP A 7 -13.59 -13.84 -4.29
C ASP A 7 -12.53 -14.28 -3.27
N ILE A 8 -12.45 -13.64 -2.09
CA ILE A 8 -11.44 -13.95 -1.06
C ILE A 8 -11.44 -15.45 -0.71
N GLU A 9 -12.62 -16.07 -0.64
CA GLU A 9 -12.79 -17.48 -0.29
C GLU A 9 -12.17 -18.45 -1.31
N THR A 10 -11.82 -17.97 -2.52
CA THR A 10 -11.15 -18.77 -3.56
C THR A 10 -9.66 -18.97 -3.29
N LEU A 11 -9.07 -18.20 -2.36
CA LEU A 11 -7.66 -18.32 -1.99
C LEU A 11 -7.43 -19.62 -1.19
N ASP A 12 -6.29 -20.28 -1.37
CA ASP A 12 -5.95 -21.47 -0.59
C ASP A 12 -5.64 -21.09 0.87
N ASN A 13 -6.57 -21.39 1.77
CA ASN A 13 -6.45 -21.07 3.19
C ASN A 13 -5.55 -22.04 3.97
N ASN A 14 -5.01 -23.09 3.36
CA ASN A 14 -4.06 -23.98 4.01
C ASN A 14 -2.64 -23.40 4.07
N LEU A 15 -2.37 -22.34 3.32
CA LEU A 15 -1.06 -21.70 3.25
C LEU A 15 -0.87 -20.68 4.38
N PRO A 16 0.25 -20.74 5.13
CA PRO A 16 0.64 -19.68 6.04
C PRO A 16 0.72 -18.34 5.31
N SER A 17 -0.11 -17.38 5.71
CA SER A 17 -0.33 -16.15 4.97
C SER A 17 -0.13 -14.91 5.84
N VAL A 18 0.19 -13.79 5.20
CA VAL A 18 0.31 -12.47 5.84
C VAL A 18 -0.63 -11.51 5.13
N PHE A 19 -1.37 -10.73 5.92
CA PHE A 19 -2.24 -9.68 5.39
C PHE A 19 -1.65 -8.30 5.67
N VAL A 20 -1.57 -7.48 4.62
CA VAL A 20 -1.14 -6.09 4.67
C VAL A 20 -2.25 -5.24 4.06
N ASP A 21 -2.95 -4.49 4.90
CA ASP A 21 -4.10 -3.65 4.52
C ASP A 21 -3.66 -2.21 4.31
N MET A 22 -3.72 -1.76 3.05
CA MET A 22 -3.46 -0.36 2.66
C MET A 22 -4.77 0.43 2.51
N ALA A 23 -5.92 -0.25 2.46
CA ALA A 23 -7.22 0.36 2.16
C ALA A 23 -8.03 0.69 3.42
N GLY A 24 -7.87 -0.12 4.48
CA GLY A 24 -8.62 0.03 5.73
C GLY A 24 -10.05 -0.51 5.66
N ASN A 25 -10.37 -1.36 4.68
CA ASN A 25 -11.72 -1.91 4.53
C ASN A 25 -11.99 -2.99 5.59
N ARG A 26 -12.85 -2.67 6.56
CA ARG A 26 -13.13 -3.52 7.72
C ARG A 26 -13.85 -4.82 7.38
N GLN A 27 -14.68 -4.86 6.33
CA GLN A 27 -15.33 -6.08 5.86
C GLN A 27 -14.29 -7.02 5.21
N VAL A 28 -13.42 -6.50 4.35
CA VAL A 28 -12.32 -7.26 3.75
C VAL A 28 -11.40 -7.83 4.83
N LEU A 29 -11.03 -7.01 5.82
CA LEU A 29 -10.26 -7.47 6.98
C LEU A 29 -10.99 -8.61 7.71
N THR A 30 -12.30 -8.54 7.89
CA THR A 30 -13.08 -9.60 8.53
C THR A 30 -13.06 -10.89 7.69
N ASN A 31 -13.37 -10.81 6.41
CA ASN A 31 -13.38 -11.95 5.49
C ASN A 31 -12.01 -12.65 5.42
N ILE A 32 -10.92 -11.87 5.37
CA ILE A 32 -9.55 -12.43 5.37
C ILE A 32 -9.27 -13.20 6.67
N HIS A 33 -9.62 -12.63 7.82
CA HIS A 33 -9.42 -13.31 9.09
C HIS A 33 -10.28 -14.57 9.21
N GLU A 34 -11.56 -14.50 8.82
CA GLU A 34 -12.47 -15.65 8.86
C GLU A 34 -12.04 -16.77 7.91
N HIS A 35 -11.50 -16.42 6.73
CA HIS A 35 -11.04 -17.39 5.74
C HIS A 35 -9.75 -18.10 6.13
N PHE A 36 -8.74 -17.34 6.58
CA PHE A 36 -7.40 -17.88 6.88
C PHE A 36 -7.22 -18.32 8.34
N GLN A 37 -7.99 -17.80 9.28
CA GLN A 37 -7.96 -18.15 10.71
C GLN A 37 -6.52 -18.28 11.26
N ASP A 38 -6.17 -19.44 11.82
CA ASP A 38 -4.85 -19.73 12.39
C ASP A 38 -3.74 -19.77 11.34
N ASN A 39 -4.05 -19.92 10.06
CA ASN A 39 -3.07 -19.84 8.97
C ASN A 39 -2.70 -18.40 8.62
N LEU A 40 -3.48 -17.41 9.05
CA LEU A 40 -3.03 -16.02 9.02
C LEU A 40 -1.97 -15.83 10.12
N LYS A 41 -0.72 -15.55 9.73
CA LYS A 41 0.41 -15.45 10.67
C LYS A 41 0.69 -14.02 11.12
N TYR A 42 0.27 -13.05 10.31
CA TYR A 42 0.39 -11.64 10.62
C TYR A 42 -0.69 -10.84 9.88
N SER A 43 -1.19 -9.80 10.52
CA SER A 43 -2.17 -8.89 9.96
C SER A 43 -1.76 -7.48 10.35
N CYS A 44 -1.56 -6.59 9.37
CA CYS A 44 -1.28 -5.19 9.67
C CYS A 44 -1.99 -4.23 8.72
N GLY A 45 -2.37 -3.08 9.26
CA GLY A 45 -2.78 -1.91 8.47
C GLY A 45 -1.61 -0.95 8.26
N VAL A 46 -1.47 -0.41 7.06
CA VAL A 46 -0.48 0.60 6.68
C VAL A 46 -1.21 1.87 6.26
N GLY A 47 -0.96 2.97 6.96
CA GLY A 47 -1.40 4.29 6.51
C GLY A 47 -2.91 4.45 6.31
N ILE A 48 -3.72 3.90 7.22
CA ILE A 48 -5.20 3.92 7.13
C ILE A 48 -5.72 5.34 6.87
N THR A 49 -6.10 5.62 5.63
CA THR A 49 -6.70 6.89 5.18
C THR A 49 -8.21 6.90 5.39
N HIS A 50 -8.88 5.74 5.42
CA HIS A 50 -10.29 5.59 5.76
C HIS A 50 -10.52 5.31 7.25
N TRP A 51 -10.62 6.37 8.06
CA TRP A 51 -11.02 6.25 9.47
C TRP A 51 -12.55 6.21 9.66
N GLU A 52 -13.32 6.58 8.63
CA GLU A 52 -14.79 6.73 8.69
C GLU A 52 -15.57 5.43 8.38
N SER A 53 -15.00 4.45 7.67
CA SER A 53 -15.67 3.18 7.36
C SER A 53 -15.39 2.11 8.42
N ARG A 54 -16.04 2.24 9.58
CA ARG A 54 -15.91 1.29 10.71
C ARG A 54 -17.02 0.24 10.78
N ASP A 55 -17.70 -0.05 9.68
CA ASP A 55 -18.68 -1.13 9.61
C ASP A 55 -18.00 -2.49 9.49
N GLY A 56 -18.29 -3.43 10.40
CA GLY A 56 -17.70 -4.77 10.47
C GLY A 56 -17.41 -5.21 11.91
N ALA A 57 -16.83 -6.41 12.09
CA ALA A 57 -16.59 -6.97 13.43
C ALA A 57 -15.70 -6.07 14.30
N ALA A 58 -15.69 -6.25 15.62
CA ALA A 58 -14.70 -5.58 16.47
C ALA A 58 -13.30 -6.18 16.23
N LEU A 59 -12.23 -5.38 16.21
CA LEU A 59 -10.86 -5.90 15.95
C LEU A 59 -10.45 -7.00 16.95
N GLY A 60 -11.00 -6.98 18.16
CA GLY A 60 -10.72 -7.97 19.20
C GLY A 60 -11.48 -9.29 19.06
N THR A 61 -12.43 -9.41 18.14
CA THR A 61 -13.24 -10.63 17.93
C THR A 61 -12.84 -11.41 16.69
N LEU A 62 -11.86 -10.93 15.93
CA LEU A 62 -11.39 -11.62 14.73
C LEU A 62 -10.55 -12.85 15.12
N PRO A 63 -10.69 -13.98 14.39
CA PRO A 63 -9.80 -15.13 14.55
C PRO A 63 -8.37 -14.80 14.09
N GLY A 64 -7.41 -15.61 14.53
CA GLY A 64 -5.99 -15.44 14.18
C GLY A 64 -5.34 -14.23 14.88
N PRO A 65 -4.32 -13.60 14.25
CA PRO A 65 -3.50 -12.58 14.87
C PRO A 65 -4.30 -11.28 15.06
N LYS A 66 -4.01 -10.51 16.12
CA LYS A 66 -4.62 -9.18 16.24
C LYS A 66 -4.04 -8.24 15.18
N PRO A 67 -4.87 -7.53 14.40
CA PRO A 67 -4.36 -6.55 13.43
C PRO A 67 -3.50 -5.48 14.11
N ALA A 68 -2.26 -5.32 13.63
CA ALA A 68 -1.33 -4.32 14.11
C ALA A 68 -1.32 -3.09 13.19
N MET A 69 -0.92 -1.94 13.71
CA MET A 69 -0.68 -0.75 12.87
C MET A 69 0.80 -0.64 12.53
N PHE A 70 1.09 -0.58 11.24
CA PHE A 70 2.38 -0.17 10.73
C PHE A 70 2.39 1.35 10.55
N PHE A 71 3.27 2.01 11.30
CA PHE A 71 3.51 3.44 11.19
C PHE A 71 4.98 3.67 10.84
N ALA A 72 5.26 4.10 9.61
CA ALA A 72 6.63 4.21 9.11
C ALA A 72 7.55 5.04 10.03
N PRO A 73 7.12 6.19 10.61
CA PRO A 73 7.97 6.94 11.52
C PRO A 73 8.43 6.17 12.76
N SER A 74 7.57 5.33 13.36
CA SER A 74 7.96 4.53 14.53
C SER A 74 8.96 3.44 14.17
N GLN A 75 8.87 2.88 12.97
CA GLN A 75 9.84 1.91 12.47
C GLN A 75 11.20 2.55 12.19
N ILE A 76 11.21 3.76 11.61
CA ILE A 76 12.45 4.54 11.42
C ILE A 76 13.13 4.79 12.78
N GLN A 77 12.39 5.29 13.77
CA GLN A 77 12.93 5.52 15.12
C GLN A 77 13.45 4.24 15.77
N LYS A 78 12.76 3.11 15.59
CA LYS A 78 13.21 1.80 16.08
C LYS A 78 14.53 1.40 15.43
N ARG A 79 14.65 1.49 14.10
CA ARG A 79 15.88 1.13 13.38
C ARG A 79 17.04 2.06 13.71
N TYR A 80 16.79 3.35 13.92
CA TYR A 80 17.82 4.26 14.45
C TYR A 80 18.35 3.81 15.81
N LYS A 81 17.48 3.37 16.72
CA LYS A 81 17.91 2.87 18.04
C LYS A 81 18.68 1.55 17.94
N GLU A 82 18.24 0.64 17.08
CA GLU A 82 18.83 -0.71 16.97
C GLU A 82 20.13 -0.75 16.16
N TRP A 83 20.21 0.04 15.08
CA TRP A 83 21.28 -0.05 14.09
C TRP A 83 22.17 1.20 14.06
N GLY A 84 21.70 2.32 14.63
CA GLY A 84 22.28 3.63 14.40
C GLY A 84 21.80 4.25 13.06
N PRO A 85 21.86 5.59 12.95
CA PRO A 85 21.39 6.30 11.75
C PRO A 85 22.20 5.96 10.51
N GLU A 86 23.53 5.82 10.62
CA GLU A 86 24.42 5.54 9.48
C GLU A 86 24.08 4.20 8.80
N LYS A 87 23.98 3.13 9.59
CA LYS A 87 23.60 1.81 9.06
C LYS A 87 22.20 1.82 8.47
N PHE A 88 21.23 2.47 9.13
CA PHE A 88 19.89 2.59 8.56
C PHE A 88 19.90 3.25 7.18
N GLN A 89 20.64 4.35 7.01
CA GLN A 89 20.72 5.04 5.72
C GLN A 89 21.37 4.17 4.64
N ALA A 90 22.41 3.40 4.98
CA ALA A 90 23.04 2.46 4.05
C ALA A 90 22.08 1.35 3.59
N GLU A 91 21.35 0.74 4.52
CA GLU A 91 20.35 -0.30 4.22
C GLU A 91 19.18 0.27 3.42
N LEU A 92 18.70 1.47 3.77
CA LEU A 92 17.63 2.15 3.04
C LEU A 92 18.06 2.50 1.61
N GLY A 93 19.28 3.00 1.42
CA GLY A 93 19.83 3.28 0.09
C GLY A 93 19.93 2.04 -0.78
N THR A 94 20.45 0.94 -0.22
CA THR A 94 20.54 -0.35 -0.93
C THR A 94 19.15 -0.87 -1.35
N ALA A 95 18.18 -0.80 -0.43
CA ALA A 95 16.80 -1.19 -0.73
C ALA A 95 16.16 -0.27 -1.78
N TRP A 96 16.45 1.03 -1.72
CA TRP A 96 15.97 2.03 -2.67
C TRP A 96 16.49 1.78 -4.08
N ASP A 97 17.80 1.56 -4.24
CA ASP A 97 18.41 1.26 -5.54
C ASP A 97 17.84 -0.04 -6.16
N SER A 98 17.64 -1.06 -5.32
CA SER A 98 17.00 -2.31 -5.73
C SER A 98 15.55 -2.10 -6.17
N PHE A 99 14.83 -1.22 -5.47
CA PHE A 99 13.45 -0.86 -5.81
C PHE A 99 13.38 -0.08 -7.12
N LEU A 100 14.24 0.93 -7.32
CA LEU A 100 14.31 1.69 -8.57
C LEU A 100 14.56 0.78 -9.78
N THR A 101 15.42 -0.23 -9.63
CA THR A 101 15.67 -1.24 -10.69
C THR A 101 14.39 -2.00 -11.09
N VAL A 102 13.44 -2.20 -10.17
CA VAL A 102 12.13 -2.80 -10.48
C VAL A 102 11.22 -1.79 -11.14
N VAL A 103 11.17 -0.56 -10.61
CA VAL A 103 10.36 0.55 -11.14
C VAL A 103 10.71 0.84 -12.59
N ASP A 104 12.00 0.96 -12.93
CA ASP A 104 12.49 1.27 -14.28
C ASP A 104 12.05 0.23 -15.34
N ARG A 105 11.78 -1.02 -14.91
CA ARG A 105 11.35 -2.10 -15.80
C ARG A 105 9.84 -2.15 -16.00
N TRP A 106 9.07 -1.55 -15.11
CA TRP A 106 7.62 -1.71 -15.07
C TRP A 106 6.88 -0.40 -15.31
N ILE A 107 7.33 0.70 -14.70
CA ILE A 107 6.68 2.01 -14.77
C ILE A 107 7.16 2.79 -15.99
N THR A 108 6.21 3.31 -16.76
CA THR A 108 6.45 4.33 -17.78
C THR A 108 6.10 5.70 -17.21
N ILE A 109 7.08 6.61 -17.18
CA ILE A 109 6.85 7.99 -16.76
C ILE A 109 6.38 8.80 -17.97
N GLU A 110 5.18 9.36 -17.88
CA GLU A 110 4.63 10.30 -18.84
C GLU A 110 4.73 11.73 -18.30
N GLU A 111 5.57 12.53 -18.95
CA GLU A 111 5.70 13.95 -18.65
C GLU A 111 4.70 14.76 -19.48
N ARG A 112 3.93 15.62 -18.82
CA ARG A 112 2.96 16.53 -19.44
C ARG A 112 3.11 17.92 -18.85
N SER A 113 2.64 18.93 -19.56
CA SER A 113 2.80 20.33 -19.16
C SER A 113 1.52 21.14 -19.34
N GLY A 114 1.39 22.17 -18.52
CA GLY A 114 0.30 23.14 -18.58
C GLY A 114 -1.06 22.59 -18.12
N GLU A 115 -2.05 23.48 -18.12
CA GLU A 115 -3.42 23.16 -17.70
C GLU A 115 -4.04 22.03 -18.52
N SER A 116 -3.79 22.00 -19.84
CA SER A 116 -4.28 20.93 -20.71
C SER A 116 -3.69 19.56 -20.34
N GLY A 117 -2.38 19.51 -20.03
CA GLY A 117 -1.73 18.30 -19.55
C GLY A 117 -2.29 17.81 -18.22
N LEU A 118 -2.61 18.73 -17.30
CA LEU A 118 -3.26 18.41 -16.03
C LEU A 118 -4.64 17.80 -16.22
N LEU A 119 -5.51 18.47 -16.98
CA LEU A 119 -6.90 18.02 -17.19
C LEU A 119 -6.96 16.67 -17.91
N ALA A 120 -6.09 16.46 -18.91
CA ALA A 120 -5.99 15.18 -19.60
C ALA A 120 -5.56 14.04 -18.66
N THR A 121 -4.55 14.28 -17.82
CA THR A 121 -4.11 13.29 -16.82
C THR A 121 -5.20 12.99 -15.81
N TYR A 122 -5.90 14.02 -15.30
CA TYR A 122 -6.99 13.83 -14.37
C TYR A 122 -8.10 12.93 -14.97
N ALA A 123 -8.52 13.21 -16.20
CA ALA A 123 -9.52 12.40 -16.89
C ALA A 123 -9.05 10.95 -17.11
N GLU A 124 -7.79 10.74 -17.50
CA GLU A 124 -7.22 9.39 -17.70
C GLU A 124 -7.15 8.60 -16.39
N VAL A 125 -6.74 9.22 -15.29
CA VAL A 125 -6.72 8.58 -13.97
C VAL A 125 -8.13 8.27 -13.49
N LEU A 126 -9.09 9.19 -13.69
CA LEU A 126 -10.48 9.01 -13.32
C LEU A 126 -11.14 7.83 -14.04
N ASP A 127 -10.77 7.58 -15.30
CA ASP A 127 -11.26 6.46 -16.11
C ASP A 127 -10.51 5.14 -15.86
N GLY A 128 -9.58 5.11 -14.90
CA GLY A 128 -8.81 3.92 -14.55
C GLY A 128 -7.55 3.74 -15.40
N ALA A 129 -6.65 4.71 -15.36
CA ALA A 129 -5.34 4.63 -15.98
C ALA A 129 -4.61 3.31 -15.69
N ALA A 130 -3.81 2.85 -16.66
CA ALA A 130 -3.00 1.64 -16.48
C ALA A 130 -2.09 1.76 -15.25
N PRO A 131 -1.99 0.71 -14.41
CA PRO A 131 -1.30 0.79 -13.11
C PRO A 131 0.22 0.98 -13.23
N ASN A 132 0.75 0.85 -14.45
CA ASN A 132 2.16 1.00 -14.74
C ASN A 132 2.49 2.35 -15.40
N LYS A 133 1.55 3.29 -15.45
CA LYS A 133 1.80 4.68 -15.86
C LYS A 133 1.97 5.58 -14.65
N ALA A 134 3.05 6.36 -14.64
CA ALA A 134 3.24 7.46 -13.70
C ALA A 134 3.18 8.77 -14.46
N PHE A 135 2.48 9.78 -13.92
CA PHE A 135 2.36 11.08 -14.55
C PHE A 135 3.14 12.14 -13.77
N VAL A 136 3.98 12.89 -14.46
CA VAL A 136 4.64 14.09 -13.94
C VAL A 136 4.10 15.29 -14.71
N ILE A 137 3.50 16.23 -14.00
CA ILE A 137 2.84 17.39 -14.62
C ILE A 137 3.56 18.66 -14.20
N SER A 138 4.13 19.36 -15.17
CA SER A 138 4.77 20.65 -14.96
C SER A 138 3.78 21.79 -15.22
N LEU A 139 3.51 22.60 -14.20
CA LEU A 139 2.72 23.83 -14.33
C LEU A 139 3.67 25.02 -14.37
N SER A 140 3.77 25.69 -15.52
CA SER A 140 4.38 27.00 -15.59
C SER A 140 3.45 27.99 -14.91
N ILE A 141 3.89 28.63 -13.82
CA ILE A 141 3.24 29.85 -13.35
C ILE A 141 3.80 30.95 -14.23
N ASP A 142 3.02 31.41 -15.22
CA ASP A 142 3.35 32.65 -15.90
C ASP A 142 3.47 33.74 -14.83
N SER A 143 4.65 34.33 -14.73
CA SER A 143 4.97 35.39 -13.77
C SER A 143 3.94 36.51 -13.88
N LEU A 144 3.27 36.80 -12.76
CA LEU A 144 2.42 37.97 -12.55
C LEU A 144 3.14 39.28 -12.90
#